data_AF-A0A353PWU3-F1
#
_entry.id   AF-A0A353PWU3-F1
#
_cell.length_a   1.000
_cell.length_b   1.000
_cell.length_c   1.000
_cell.angle_alpha   90.00
_cell.angle_beta   90.00
_cell.angle_gamma   90.00
#
_symmetry.space_group_name_H-M   'P 1'
#
loop_
_entity.id
_entity.type
_entity.pdbx_description
1 polymer ?
#
loop_
_entity_poly.entity_id
_entity_poly.type
_entity_poly.pdbx_seq_one_letter_code
_entity_poly.pdbx_strand_id
1 'polypeptide(L)'
;MESYNKNKASFYFSKEITKYLLKELLLFFLLSFLFFFFVFFVNQILLMAQDILKKRAPLVDVIKLIIYSLPFVIAQAAPFATLVGFLMCLGKLVSDNEILVIR
;
A
#
# COMPACT_ATOMS: atom_id res chain seq x y z
N MET A 1 -32.54 -32.21 -7.35
CA MET A 1 -31.13 -32.33 -6.88
C MET A 1 -30.18 -31.38 -7.62
N GLU A 2 -30.59 -30.73 -8.72
CA GLU A 2 -29.79 -29.77 -9.49
C GLU A 2 -29.57 -28.40 -8.81
N SER A 3 -30.53 -27.92 -8.02
CA SER A 3 -30.43 -26.60 -7.36
C SER A 3 -29.38 -26.53 -6.24
N TYR A 4 -28.94 -27.66 -5.69
CA TYR A 4 -27.93 -27.68 -4.62
C TYR A 4 -26.49 -27.56 -5.16
N ASN A 5 -26.25 -27.94 -6.41
CA ASN A 5 -24.93 -27.91 -7.04
C ASN A 5 -24.58 -26.50 -7.59
N LYS A 6 -25.60 -25.76 -8.05
CA LYS A 6 -25.43 -24.38 -8.57
C LYS A 6 -24.95 -23.39 -7.49
N ASN A 7 -25.39 -23.59 -6.24
CA ASN A 7 -25.00 -22.76 -5.10
C ASN A 7 -23.53 -22.99 -4.69
N LYS A 8 -23.06 -24.25 -4.73
CA LYS A 8 -21.65 -24.56 -4.49
C LYS A 8 -20.75 -24.01 -5.59
N ALA A 9 -21.11 -24.17 -6.87
CA ALA A 9 -20.32 -23.67 -7.99
C ALA A 9 -20.16 -22.12 -7.98
N SER A 10 -21.24 -21.40 -7.65
CA SER A 10 -21.18 -19.94 -7.42
C SER A 10 -20.24 -19.59 -6.25
N PHE A 11 -20.33 -20.32 -5.14
CA PHE A 11 -19.51 -20.07 -3.95
C PHE A 11 -18.02 -20.40 -4.14
N TYR A 12 -17.67 -21.43 -4.92
CA TYR A 12 -16.28 -21.74 -5.27
C TYR A 12 -15.67 -20.68 -6.21
N PHE A 13 -16.45 -20.17 -7.16
CA PHE A 13 -16.02 -19.11 -8.09
C PHE A 13 -15.70 -17.80 -7.35
N SER A 14 -16.53 -17.43 -6.37
CA SER A 14 -16.29 -16.26 -5.51
C SER A 14 -14.97 -16.35 -4.74
N LYS A 15 -14.59 -17.55 -4.28
CA LYS A 15 -13.38 -17.75 -3.47
C LYS A 15 -12.10 -17.61 -4.29
N GLU A 16 -12.10 -18.11 -5.53
CA GLU A 16 -10.96 -17.96 -6.45
C GLU A 16 -10.80 -16.51 -6.91
N ILE A 17 -11.89 -15.81 -7.25
CA ILE A 17 -11.85 -14.38 -7.59
C ILE A 17 -11.34 -13.56 -6.41
N THR A 18 -11.87 -13.79 -5.20
CA THR A 18 -11.42 -13.07 -4.00
C THR A 18 -9.93 -13.25 -3.76
N LYS A 19 -9.39 -14.46 -4.00
CA LYS A 19 -7.96 -14.74 -3.84
C LYS A 19 -7.11 -14.02 -4.91
N TYR A 20 -7.59 -13.96 -6.15
CA TYR A 20 -6.95 -13.19 -7.21
C TYR A 20 -6.93 -11.70 -6.86
N LEU A 21 -8.08 -11.15 -6.47
CA LEU A 21 -8.29 -9.75 -6.12
C LEU A 21 -7.44 -9.34 -4.91
N LEU A 22 -7.35 -10.19 -3.89
CA LEU A 22 -6.50 -9.95 -2.72
C LEU A 22 -5.01 -9.94 -3.09
N LYS A 23 -4.59 -10.79 -4.04
CA LYS A 23 -3.21 -10.82 -4.54
C LYS A 23 -2.89 -9.56 -5.34
N GLU A 24 -3.82 -9.11 -6.18
CA GLU A 24 -3.67 -7.87 -6.95
C GLU A 24 -3.64 -6.64 -6.03
N LEU A 25 -4.54 -6.59 -5.04
CA LEU A 25 -4.57 -5.55 -4.02
C LEU A 25 -3.25 -5.49 -3.23
N LEU A 26 -2.73 -6.65 -2.79
CA LEU A 26 -1.44 -6.71 -2.10
C LEU A 26 -0.29 -6.20 -2.98
N LEU A 27 -0.32 -6.48 -4.29
CA LEU A 27 0.70 -6.02 -5.22
C LEU A 27 0.66 -4.49 -5.37
N PHE A 28 -0.52 -3.90 -5.57
CA PHE A 28 -0.69 -2.45 -5.65
C PHE A 28 -0.41 -1.74 -4.32
N PHE A 29 -0.78 -2.35 -3.20
CA PHE A 29 -0.43 -1.88 -1.87
C PHE A 29 1.08 -1.84 -1.69
N LEU A 30 1.80 -2.92 -2.01
CA LEU A 30 3.25 -2.98 -1.86
C LEU A 30 3.97 -1.95 -2.74
N LEU A 31 3.51 -1.78 -3.98
CA LEU A 31 4.04 -0.80 -4.92
C LEU A 31 3.84 0.63 -4.40
N SER A 32 2.63 0.94 -3.95
CA SER A 32 2.29 2.24 -3.36
C SER A 32 3.05 2.48 -2.05
N PHE A 33 3.21 1.44 -1.24
CA PHE A 33 3.95 1.49 0.02
C PHE A 33 5.42 1.81 -0.20
N LEU A 34 6.08 1.16 -1.15
CA LEU A 34 7.45 1.47 -1.52
C LEU A 34 7.57 2.91 -2.01
N PHE A 35 6.66 3.35 -2.89
CA PHE A 35 6.67 4.70 -3.42
C PHE A 35 6.54 5.76 -2.31
N PHE A 36 5.53 5.64 -1.44
CA PHE A 36 5.35 6.56 -0.33
C PHE A 36 6.47 6.46 0.71
N PHE A 37 7.01 5.27 0.95
CA PHE A 37 8.16 5.09 1.83
C PHE A 37 9.35 5.93 1.37
N PHE A 38 9.69 5.89 0.08
CA PHE A 38 10.76 6.74 -0.47
C PHE A 38 10.44 8.22 -0.38
N VAL A 39 9.21 8.63 -0.73
CA VAL A 39 8.79 10.04 -0.66
C VAL A 39 8.91 10.59 0.76
N PHE A 40 8.38 9.88 1.75
CA PHE A 40 8.46 10.28 3.16
C PHE A 40 9.89 10.19 3.71
N PHE A 41 10.67 9.20 3.27
CA PHE A 41 12.08 9.08 3.65
C PHE A 41 12.91 10.28 3.18
N VAL A 42 12.74 10.70 1.93
CA VAL A 42 13.40 11.90 1.39
C VAL A 42 12.92 13.16 2.12
N ASN A 43 11.62 13.28 2.37
CA ASN A 43 11.06 14.40 3.12
C ASN A 43 11.66 14.51 4.53
N GLN A 44 11.84 13.38 5.20
CA GLN A 44 12.43 13.34 6.53
C GLN A 44 13.91 13.76 6.53
N ILE A 45 14.69 13.33 5.53
CA ILE A 45 16.09 13.76 5.36
C ILE A 45 16.16 15.28 5.15
N LEU A 46 15.26 15.84 4.34
CA LEU A 46 15.19 17.28 4.08
C LEU A 46 14.87 18.09 5.34
N LEU A 47 13.85 17.70 6.10
CA LEU A 47 13.49 18.35 7.38
C LEU A 47 14.68 18.34 8.34
N MET A 48 15.37 17.22 8.40
CA MET A 48 16.51 17.05 9.27
C MET A 48 17.75 17.84 8.80
N ALA A 49 17.96 17.96 7.49
CA ALA A 49 19.01 18.82 6.94
C ALA A 49 18.82 20.30 7.32
N GLN A 50 17.56 20.77 7.40
CA GLN A 50 17.24 22.12 7.87
C GLN A 50 17.65 22.33 9.33
N ASP A 51 17.45 21.33 10.19
CA ASP A 51 17.88 21.37 11.60
C ASP A 51 19.41 21.31 11.77
N ILE A 52 20.10 20.52 10.94
CA ILE A 52 21.56 20.42 10.95
C ILE A 52 22.21 21.76 10.57
N LEU A 53 21.67 22.43 9.54
CA LEU A 53 22.12 23.76 9.09
C LEU A 53 21.91 24.84 10.17
N LYS A 54 20.86 24.74 10.97
CA LYS A 54 20.59 25.69 12.07
C LYS A 54 21.45 25.46 13.31
N LYS A 55 21.91 24.23 13.60
CA LYS A 55 22.45 23.90 14.93
C LYS A 55 23.83 23.25 14.99
N ARG A 56 24.56 23.07 13.87
CA ARG A 56 25.88 22.38 13.83
C ARG A 56 25.87 21.05 14.61
N ALA A 57 24.89 20.19 14.32
CA ALA A 57 24.76 18.91 15.01
C ALA A 57 25.76 17.86 14.47
N PRO A 58 26.38 17.05 15.35
CA PRO A 58 27.37 16.03 14.97
C PRO A 58 26.75 14.88 14.16
N LEU A 59 27.51 14.33 13.21
CA LEU A 59 27.11 13.25 12.29
C LEU A 59 26.56 11.98 12.99
N VAL A 60 26.91 11.77 14.25
CA VAL A 60 26.46 10.63 15.06
C VAL A 60 24.98 10.75 15.42
N ASP A 61 24.50 11.97 15.71
CA ASP A 61 23.07 12.20 15.98
C ASP A 61 22.26 12.03 14.70
N VAL A 62 22.86 12.30 13.54
CA VAL A 62 22.21 12.16 12.25
C VAL A 62 21.81 10.70 11.98
N ILE A 63 22.74 9.77 12.21
CA ILE A 63 22.48 8.34 12.01
C ILE A 63 21.39 7.83 12.98
N LYS A 64 21.41 8.26 14.25
CA LYS A 64 20.35 7.91 15.22
C LYS A 64 18.98 8.46 14.82
N LEU A 65 18.93 9.66 14.26
CA LEU A 65 17.68 10.29 13.81
C LEU A 65 17.11 9.59 12.55
N ILE A 66 17.97 9.13 11.64
CA ILE A 66 17.53 8.29 10.50
C ILE A 66 16.89 6.99 11.01
N ILE A 67 17.51 6.31 11.98
CA ILE A 67 16.95 5.11 12.61
C ILE A 67 15.62 5.41 13.33
N TYR A 68 15.54 6.53 14.05
CA TYR A 68 14.31 6.91 14.77
C TYR A 68 13.17 7.34 13.85
N SER A 69 13.49 7.81 12.66
CA SER A 69 12.48 8.30 11.73
C SER A 69 11.94 7.24 10.77
N LEU A 70 12.67 6.14 10.56
CA LEU A 70 12.17 4.94 9.87
C LEU A 70 10.80 4.44 10.39
N PRO A 71 10.58 4.20 11.70
CA PRO A 71 9.29 3.76 12.20
C PRO A 71 8.18 4.82 12.01
N PHE A 72 8.53 6.10 12.10
CA PHE A 72 7.59 7.20 11.85
C PHE A 72 7.18 7.31 10.38
N VAL A 73 8.14 7.15 9.46
CA VAL A 73 7.92 7.14 8.01
C VAL A 73 7.04 5.94 7.63
N ILE A 74 7.29 4.76 8.19
CA ILE A 74 6.46 3.56 7.95
C ILE A 74 5.03 3.78 8.46
N ALA A 75 4.87 4.35 9.65
CA ALA A 75 3.55 4.64 10.23
C ALA A 75 2.73 5.63 9.38
N GLN A 76 3.38 6.59 8.73
CA GLN A 76 2.73 7.49 7.79
C GLN A 76 2.49 6.84 6.42
N ALA A 77 3.48 6.14 5.87
CA ALA A 77 3.38 5.52 4.55
C ALA A 77 2.27 4.47 4.49
N ALA A 78 2.02 3.73 5.57
CA ALA A 78 1.01 2.66 5.63
C ALA A 78 -0.43 3.11 5.27
N PRO A 79 -1.04 4.12 5.91
CA PRO A 79 -2.39 4.58 5.56
C PRO A 79 -2.46 5.20 4.15
N PHE A 80 -1.45 5.96 3.71
CA PHE A 80 -1.44 6.54 2.36
C PHE A 80 -1.30 5.47 1.26
N ALA A 81 -0.42 4.50 1.48
CA ALA A 81 -0.25 3.37 0.57
C ALA A 81 -1.49 2.49 0.49
N THR A 82 -2.18 2.29 1.62
CA THR A 82 -3.46 1.58 1.65
C THR A 82 -4.47 2.30 0.78
N LEU A 83 -4.65 3.61 0.96
CA LEU A 83 -5.62 4.40 0.19
C LEU A 83 -5.35 4.35 -1.32
N VAL A 84 -4.10 4.63 -1.72
CA VAL A 84 -3.72 4.68 -3.14
C VAL A 84 -3.70 3.30 -3.78
N GLY A 85 -3.21 2.28 -3.06
CA GLY A 85 -3.25 0.89 -3.53
C GLY A 85 -4.67 0.39 -3.74
N PHE A 86 -5.59 0.76 -2.84
CA PHE A 86 -7.00 0.42 -2.98
C PHE A 86 -7.64 1.12 -4.17
N LEU A 87 -7.35 2.41 -4.37
CA LEU A 87 -7.82 3.17 -5.53
C LEU A 87 -7.31 2.61 -6.86
N MET A 88 -6.03 2.22 -6.93
CA MET A 88 -5.47 1.56 -8.11
C MET A 88 -6.17 0.24 -8.39
N CYS A 89 -6.34 -0.60 -7.37
CA CYS A 89 -7.04 -1.88 -7.49
C CYS A 89 -8.48 -1.67 -7.99
N LEU A 90 -9.25 -0.78 -7.35
CA LEU A 90 -10.62 -0.48 -7.76
C LEU A 90 -10.70 0.08 -9.18
N GLY A 91 -9.81 1.01 -9.56
CA GLY A 91 -9.77 1.56 -10.91
C GLY A 91 -9.52 0.48 -11.97
N LYS A 92 -8.68 -0.51 -11.64
CA LYS A 92 -8.36 -1.63 -12.51
C LYS A 92 -9.55 -2.58 -12.64
N LEU A 93 -10.28 -2.89 -11.56
CA LEU A 93 -11.53 -3.67 -11.59
C LEU A 93 -12.64 -3.01 -12.42
N VAL A 94 -12.75 -1.68 -12.34
CA VAL A 94 -13.70 -0.90 -13.14
C VAL A 94 -13.31 -0.92 -14.62
N SER A 95 -12.01 -0.77 -14.92
CA SER A 95 -11.51 -0.78 -16.30
C SER A 95 -11.61 -2.16 -16.96
N ASP A 96 -11.35 -3.23 -16.21
CA ASP A 96 -11.38 -4.61 -16.73
C ASP A 96 -12.81 -5.13 -16.93
N ASN A 97 -13.85 -4.31 -16.64
CA ASN A 97 -15.26 -4.68 -16.77
C ASN A 97 -15.62 -5.99 -16.02
N GLU A 98 -14.80 -6.47 -15.09
CA GLU A 98 -15.10 -7.66 -14.26
C GLU A 98 -16.35 -7.42 -13.40
N ILE A 99 -16.59 -6.16 -13.03
CA ILE A 99 -17.81 -5.71 -12.35
C ILE A 99 -19.07 -5.95 -13.21
N LEU A 100 -18.96 -5.97 -14.54
CA LEU A 100 -20.08 -6.31 -15.44
C LEU A 100 -20.36 -7.81 -15.51
N VAL A 101 -19.35 -8.67 -15.29
CA VAL A 101 -19.51 -10.14 -15.29
C VAL A 101 -20.05 -10.66 -13.95
N ILE A 102 -19.89 -9.88 -12.87
CA ILE A 102 -20.41 -10.21 -11.52
C ILE A 102 -21.93 -9.93 -11.38
N ARG A 103 -22.55 -9.17 -12.30
CA ARG A 103 -24.00 -8.90 -12.33
C ARG A 103 -24.79 -10.01 -12.99
#